data_AF-A0AAJ7J196-F1
#
_entry.id   AF-A0AAJ7J196-F1
#
_cell.length_a   1.000
_cell.length_b   1.000
_cell.length_c   1.000
_cell.angle_alpha   90.00
_cell.angle_beta   90.00
_cell.angle_gamma   90.00
#
_symmetry.space_group_name_H-M   'P 1'
#
loop_
_entity.id
_entity.type
_entity.pdbx_description
1 polymer ?
#
loop_
_entity_poly.entity_id
_entity_poly.type
_entity_poly.pdbx_seq_one_letter_code
_entity_poly.pdbx_strand_id
1 'polypeptide(L)'
;MRSLLLVYLLLSVAARDAEEADCQVCNHLYVCLAQGVLHSVAFEDVNAVQTIEDIELHLEGLGIVDIARDAFLEVSNASALYIRDNRLSIVLRHHFSGLDQLTYLDLKNNTISEIEDGAFAKLHSLETLLLDYNNLTGLRPG
;
A
#
# COMPACT_ATOMS: atom_id res chain seq x y z
N MET A 1 2.39 -1.92 -49.65
CA MET A 1 2.50 -2.64 -48.35
C MET A 1 1.49 -1.94 -47.42
N ARG A 2 0.21 -2.34 -47.43
CA ARG A 2 -0.43 -3.28 -46.47
C ARG A 2 -0.05 -2.96 -45.01
N SER A 3 -0.92 -2.19 -44.33
CA SER A 3 -1.79 -2.61 -43.20
C SER A 3 -1.06 -2.47 -41.85
N LEU A 4 -1.52 -1.68 -40.87
CA LEU A 4 -2.68 -1.93 -39.99
C LEU A 4 -3.21 -0.58 -39.47
N LEU A 5 -4.43 -0.18 -39.84
CA LEU A 5 -5.67 -0.30 -39.04
C LEU A 5 -5.63 0.43 -37.68
N LEU A 6 -6.12 1.67 -37.73
CA LEU A 6 -6.89 2.30 -36.65
C LEU A 6 -8.01 1.35 -36.19
N VAL A 7 -7.94 0.85 -34.97
CA VAL A 7 -9.11 0.51 -34.15
C VAL A 7 -8.68 0.69 -32.71
N TYR A 8 -9.25 1.68 -32.03
CA TYR A 8 -9.76 1.63 -30.64
C TYR A 8 -10.26 3.04 -30.29
N LEU A 9 -11.30 3.48 -31.00
CA LEU A 9 -12.19 4.53 -30.52
C LEU A 9 -13.37 3.83 -29.84
N LEU A 10 -13.67 4.25 -28.60
CA LEU A 10 -14.93 4.08 -27.85
C LEU A 10 -15.13 2.81 -26.99
N LEU A 11 -14.64 2.87 -25.75
CA LEU A 11 -15.40 2.49 -24.55
C LEU A 11 -15.32 3.72 -23.61
N SER A 12 -16.27 4.64 -23.70
CA SER A 12 -17.42 4.77 -22.80
C SER A 12 -17.06 5.30 -21.40
N VAL A 13 -17.50 6.55 -21.18
CA VAL A 13 -18.07 7.07 -19.92
C VAL A 13 -17.08 7.44 -18.80
N ALA A 14 -16.89 8.76 -18.66
CA ALA A 14 -16.66 9.51 -17.42
C ALA A 14 -15.60 8.95 -16.43
N ALA A 15 -14.34 9.26 -16.68
CA ALA A 15 -13.37 9.45 -15.60
C ALA A 15 -13.05 10.95 -15.54
N ARG A 16 -13.68 11.63 -14.59
CA ARG A 16 -13.34 13.00 -14.19
C ARG A 16 -11.92 12.94 -13.64
N ASP A 17 -11.05 13.82 -14.11
CA ASP A 17 -9.80 14.26 -13.50
C ASP A 17 -9.12 13.22 -12.58
N ALA A 18 -8.67 12.12 -13.16
CA ALA A 18 -7.66 11.31 -12.49
C ALA A 18 -6.31 11.96 -12.81
N GLU A 19 -5.78 12.71 -11.86
CA GLU A 19 -4.34 12.99 -11.84
C GLU A 19 -3.62 11.65 -12.04
N GLU A 20 -2.87 11.55 -13.12
CA GLU A 20 -2.15 10.35 -13.52
C GLU A 20 -1.16 10.03 -12.38
N ALA A 21 -1.47 9.02 -11.57
CA ALA A 21 -0.58 8.58 -10.52
C ALA A 21 0.75 8.18 -11.15
N ASP A 22 1.86 8.69 -10.60
CA ASP A 22 3.19 8.36 -11.09
C ASP A 22 3.52 6.95 -10.60
N CYS A 23 3.37 5.98 -11.52
CA CYS A 23 3.59 4.58 -11.23
C CYS A 23 5.00 4.17 -11.66
N GLN A 24 5.77 3.64 -10.71
CA GLN A 24 7.15 3.22 -10.90
C GLN A 24 7.38 1.80 -10.39
N VAL A 25 8.33 1.09 -11.00
CA VAL A 25 8.79 -0.20 -10.50
C VAL A 25 9.80 0.05 -9.37
N CYS A 26 9.54 -0.51 -8.19
CA CYS A 26 10.37 -0.42 -7.00
C CYS A 26 10.39 -1.79 -6.33
N ASN A 27 11.57 -2.34 -6.06
CA ASN A 27 11.71 -3.62 -5.33
C ASN A 27 10.84 -4.76 -5.93
N HIS A 28 10.77 -4.87 -7.25
CA HIS A 28 9.90 -5.82 -7.98
C HIS A 28 8.39 -5.64 -7.79
N LEU A 29 7.98 -4.47 -7.30
CA LEU A 29 6.60 -4.04 -7.17
C LEU A 29 6.33 -2.90 -8.14
N TYR A 30 5.16 -2.90 -8.75
CA TYR A 30 4.59 -1.74 -9.42
C TYR A 30 3.90 -0.88 -8.36
N VAL A 31 4.44 0.31 -8.08
CA VAL A 31 3.97 1.21 -7.02
C VAL A 31 3.48 2.52 -7.62
N CYS A 32 2.21 2.84 -7.40
CA CYS A 32 1.57 4.07 -7.90
C CYS A 32 1.41 5.09 -6.78
N LEU A 33 2.09 6.23 -6.91
CA LEU A 33 2.06 7.33 -5.96
C LEU A 33 1.63 8.63 -6.67
N ALA A 34 0.67 9.34 -6.07
CA ALA A 34 0.33 10.70 -6.49
C ALA A 34 0.27 11.61 -5.27
N GLN A 35 1.04 12.70 -5.32
CA GLN A 35 1.11 13.69 -4.22
C GLN A 35 1.41 13.08 -2.84
N GLY A 36 2.19 11.99 -2.80
CA GLY A 36 2.50 11.27 -1.56
C GLY A 36 1.41 10.30 -1.10
N VAL A 37 0.30 10.16 -1.83
CA VAL A 37 -0.74 9.17 -1.56
C VAL A 37 -0.41 7.88 -2.31
N LEU A 38 -0.30 6.78 -1.59
CA LEU A 38 -0.14 5.45 -2.17
C LEU A 38 -1.50 4.99 -2.72
N HIS A 39 -1.60 4.89 -4.05
CA HIS A 39 -2.84 4.50 -4.74
C HIS A 39 -2.94 3.00 -4.99
N SER A 40 -1.82 2.36 -5.36
CA SER A 40 -1.78 0.91 -5.58
C SER A 40 -0.36 0.36 -5.49
N VAL A 41 -0.29 -0.91 -5.10
CA VAL A 41 0.90 -1.77 -5.13
C VAL A 41 0.50 -3.07 -5.81
N ALA A 42 1.29 -3.52 -6.77
CA ALA A 42 1.11 -4.80 -7.46
C ALA A 42 2.46 -5.48 -7.70
N PHE A 43 2.47 -6.79 -7.92
CA PHE A 43 3.69 -7.50 -8.33
C PHE A 43 4.03 -7.19 -9.78
N GLU A 44 5.32 -6.99 -10.08
CA GLU A 44 5.80 -6.83 -11.46
C GLU A 44 5.56 -8.10 -12.29
N ASP A 45 5.76 -9.28 -11.68
CA ASP A 45 5.48 -10.58 -12.31
C ASP A 45 4.40 -11.35 -11.53
N VAL A 46 3.18 -11.33 -12.08
CA VAL A 46 2.00 -12.01 -11.53
C VAL A 46 2.09 -13.53 -11.51
N ASN A 47 3.03 -14.14 -12.25
CA ASN A 47 3.17 -15.60 -12.31
C ASN A 47 4.16 -16.16 -11.28
N ALA A 48 4.95 -15.30 -10.62
CA ALA A 48 5.94 -15.71 -9.64
C ALA A 48 5.37 -15.91 -8.22
N VAL A 49 4.12 -15.51 -7.96
CA VAL A 49 3.66 -15.17 -6.60
C VAL A 49 2.53 -16.08 -6.07
N GLN A 50 2.18 -17.15 -6.78
CA GLN A 50 1.08 -18.04 -6.35
C GLN A 50 1.50 -19.19 -5.41
N THR A 51 2.78 -19.29 -5.03
CA THR A 51 3.29 -20.44 -4.25
C THR A 51 4.21 -20.08 -3.08
N ILE A 52 4.44 -18.79 -2.80
CA ILE A 52 5.36 -18.34 -1.75
C ILE A 52 4.52 -17.95 -0.53
N GLU A 53 4.75 -18.61 0.61
CA GLU A 53 4.05 -18.34 1.87
C GLU A 53 4.51 -17.02 2.53
N ASP A 54 5.75 -16.60 2.24
CA ASP A 54 6.37 -15.41 2.83
C ASP A 54 6.58 -14.30 1.79
N ILE A 55 5.50 -13.60 1.46
CA ILE A 55 5.57 -12.41 0.59
C ILE A 55 5.88 -11.19 1.44
N GLU A 56 6.95 -10.50 1.11
CA GLU A 56 7.39 -9.28 1.78
C GLU A 56 7.23 -8.07 0.85
N LEU A 57 6.57 -7.02 1.35
CA LEU A 57 6.38 -5.75 0.63
C LEU A 57 7.31 -4.68 1.20
N HIS A 58 8.23 -4.20 0.38
CA HIS A 58 9.23 -3.19 0.74
C HIS A 58 8.89 -1.82 0.13
N LEU A 59 8.31 -0.94 0.95
CA LEU A 59 7.84 0.40 0.58
C LEU A 59 8.54 1.51 1.40
N GLU A 60 9.76 1.25 1.86
CA GLU A 60 10.52 2.16 2.70
C GLU A 60 11.00 3.40 1.93
N GLY A 61 10.97 4.57 2.57
CA GLY A 61 11.62 5.77 2.01
C GLY A 61 10.95 6.36 0.77
N LEU A 62 9.72 5.96 0.45
CA LEU A 62 8.99 6.42 -0.74
C LEU A 62 8.30 7.78 -0.54
N GLY A 63 8.37 8.35 0.66
CA GLY A 63 7.76 9.64 0.99
C GLY A 63 6.24 9.56 1.11
N ILE A 64 5.70 8.39 1.46
CA ILE A 64 4.26 8.14 1.60
C ILE A 64 3.71 8.97 2.77
N VAL A 65 2.69 9.77 2.48
CA VAL A 65 1.98 10.64 3.42
C VAL A 65 0.61 10.07 3.78
N ASP A 66 -0.03 9.35 2.85
CA ASP A 66 -1.33 8.70 3.04
C ASP A 66 -1.45 7.44 2.16
N ILE A 67 -2.45 6.59 2.45
CA ILE A 67 -2.68 5.32 1.76
C ILE A 67 -4.16 5.25 1.35
N ALA A 68 -4.42 5.04 0.06
CA ALA A 68 -5.78 4.87 -0.45
C ALA A 68 -6.41 3.54 0.03
N ARG A 69 -7.74 3.52 0.13
CA ARG A 69 -8.54 2.40 0.68
C ARG A 69 -8.22 1.02 0.09
N ASP A 70 -7.84 0.97 -1.16
CA ASP A 70 -7.64 -0.27 -1.92
C ASP A 70 -6.20 -0.42 -2.42
N ALA A 71 -5.26 0.33 -1.84
CA ALA A 71 -3.86 0.37 -2.29
C ALA A 71 -3.16 -1.00 -2.27
N PHE A 72 -3.62 -1.91 -1.41
CA PHE A 72 -3.03 -3.23 -1.22
C PHE A 72 -3.88 -4.38 -1.79
N LEU A 73 -4.90 -4.09 -2.61
CA LEU A 73 -5.84 -5.11 -3.08
C LEU A 73 -5.17 -6.24 -3.88
N GLU A 74 -4.19 -5.92 -4.73
CA GLU A 74 -3.47 -6.88 -5.58
C GLU A 74 -2.36 -7.65 -4.83
N VAL A 75 -2.07 -7.27 -3.59
CA VAL A 75 -1.01 -7.85 -2.75
C VAL A 75 -1.57 -8.35 -1.40
N SER A 76 -2.84 -8.76 -1.39
CA SER A 76 -3.57 -9.17 -0.18
C SER A 76 -2.99 -10.41 0.53
N ASN A 77 -2.14 -11.17 -0.15
CA ASN A 77 -1.44 -12.34 0.38
C ASN A 77 -0.08 -12.01 1.02
N ALA A 78 0.27 -10.73 1.17
CA ALA A 78 1.50 -10.34 1.84
C ALA A 78 1.54 -10.77 3.31
N SER A 79 2.69 -11.31 3.71
CA SER A 79 3.00 -11.74 5.08
C SER A 79 3.69 -10.63 5.88
N ALA A 80 4.50 -9.80 5.23
CA ALA A 80 5.20 -8.70 5.84
C ALA A 80 5.09 -7.41 5.03
N LEU A 81 4.93 -6.29 5.73
CA LEU A 81 4.88 -4.95 5.13
C LEU A 81 5.86 -4.03 5.86
N TYR A 82 6.84 -3.55 5.10
CA TYR A 82 7.81 -2.56 5.53
C TYR A 82 7.44 -1.20 4.92
N ILE A 83 6.89 -0.30 5.73
CA ILE A 83 6.53 1.07 5.32
C ILE A 83 7.21 2.12 6.22
N ARG A 84 8.32 1.72 6.84
CA ARG A 84 9.20 2.58 7.62
C ARG A 84 9.86 3.68 6.78
N ASP A 85 10.40 4.69 7.45
CA ASP A 85 11.11 5.81 6.80
C ASP A 85 10.20 6.60 5.82
N ASN A 86 8.89 6.65 6.09
CA ASN A 86 7.91 7.43 5.33
C ASN A 86 7.42 8.64 6.15
N ARG A 87 6.29 9.24 5.77
CA ARG A 87 5.75 10.47 6.35
C ARG A 87 4.29 10.32 6.78
N LEU A 88 3.86 9.10 7.10
CA LEU A 88 2.54 8.87 7.68
C LEU A 88 2.43 9.66 8.98
N SER A 89 1.32 10.40 9.13
CA SER A 89 1.06 11.23 10.32
C SER A 89 -0.11 10.70 11.16
N ILE A 90 -0.95 9.87 10.56
CA ILE A 90 -2.08 9.18 11.16
C ILE A 90 -2.18 7.77 10.58
N VAL A 91 -2.67 6.81 11.37
CA VAL A 91 -3.05 5.49 10.87
C VAL A 91 -4.57 5.35 10.95
N LEU A 92 -5.20 5.11 9.81
CA LEU A 92 -6.66 4.98 9.66
C LEU A 92 -7.07 3.52 9.47
N ARG A 93 -8.31 3.16 9.83
CA ARG A 93 -8.85 1.79 9.70
C ARG A 93 -8.75 1.16 8.33
N HIS A 94 -8.63 1.97 7.28
CA HIS A 94 -8.58 1.49 5.91
C HIS A 94 -7.17 1.32 5.37
N HIS A 95 -6.14 1.91 5.99
CA HIS A 95 -4.78 1.92 5.45
C HIS A 95 -4.23 0.52 5.18
N PHE A 96 -4.56 -0.46 6.03
CA PHE A 96 -4.09 -1.85 5.88
C PHE A 96 -5.24 -2.83 5.67
N SER A 97 -6.40 -2.35 5.21
CA SER A 97 -7.51 -3.24 4.88
C SER A 97 -7.14 -4.19 3.73
N GLY A 98 -7.51 -5.46 3.86
CA GLY A 98 -7.26 -6.49 2.85
C GLY A 98 -5.93 -7.24 3.03
N LEU A 99 -5.07 -6.81 3.95
CA LEU A 99 -3.83 -7.50 4.34
C LEU A 99 -4.08 -8.48 5.49
N ASP A 100 -5.08 -9.35 5.33
CA ASP A 100 -5.59 -10.20 6.41
C ASP A 100 -4.57 -11.28 6.84
N GLN A 101 -3.59 -11.59 5.98
CA GLN A 101 -2.51 -12.56 6.22
C GLN A 101 -1.24 -11.93 6.83
N LEU A 102 -1.23 -10.61 7.03
CA LEU A 102 -0.04 -9.90 7.49
C LEU A 102 0.32 -10.31 8.92
N THR A 103 1.54 -10.83 9.10
CA THR A 103 2.10 -11.19 10.42
C THR A 103 3.07 -10.12 10.94
N TYR A 104 3.63 -9.31 10.05
CA TYR A 104 4.62 -8.29 10.38
C TYR A 104 4.31 -6.94 9.73
N LEU A 105 4.23 -5.88 10.55
CA LEU A 105 4.03 -4.50 10.11
C LEU A 105 5.08 -3.56 10.73
N ASP A 106 5.93 -2.98 9.89
CA ASP A 106 6.93 -1.99 10.30
C ASP A 106 6.55 -0.57 9.87
N LEU A 107 6.16 0.25 10.86
CA LEU A 107 5.80 1.66 10.74
C LEU A 107 6.85 2.58 11.37
N LYS A 108 8.06 2.09 11.67
CA LYS A 108 9.10 2.88 12.33
C LYS A 108 9.48 4.12 11.53
N ASN A 109 9.94 5.15 12.24
CA ASN A 109 10.47 6.37 11.62
C ASN A 109 9.48 7.00 10.62
N ASN A 110 8.22 7.09 11.04
CA ASN A 110 7.21 7.94 10.42
C ASN A 110 6.95 9.14 11.34
N THR A 111 5.87 9.88 11.11
CA THR A 111 5.46 11.01 11.94
C THR A 111 4.13 10.76 12.66
N ILE A 112 3.79 9.49 12.87
CA ILE A 112 2.46 9.07 13.35
C ILE A 112 2.23 9.66 14.74
N SER A 113 1.17 10.45 14.85
CA SER A 113 0.75 11.10 16.09
C SER A 113 -0.60 10.58 16.60
N GLU A 114 -1.38 9.96 15.70
CA GLU A 114 -2.70 9.41 15.98
C GLU A 114 -2.87 8.06 15.29
N ILE A 115 -3.54 7.14 15.97
CA ILE A 115 -3.97 5.85 15.43
C ILE A 115 -5.47 5.77 15.70
N GLU A 116 -6.26 5.63 14.64
CA GLU A 116 -7.70 5.49 14.74
C GLU A 116 -8.07 4.22 15.53
N ASP A 117 -9.10 4.27 16.36
CA ASP A 117 -9.57 3.10 17.10
C ASP A 117 -9.86 1.95 16.12
N GLY A 118 -9.31 0.75 16.39
CA GLY A 118 -9.47 -0.39 15.49
C GLY A 118 -8.74 -0.26 14.15
N ALA A 119 -7.75 0.63 14.03
CA ALA A 119 -6.91 0.77 12.82
C ALA A 119 -6.33 -0.56 12.31
N PHE A 120 -6.01 -1.46 13.25
CA PHE A 120 -5.42 -2.77 12.97
C PHE A 120 -6.41 -3.94 13.15
N ALA A 121 -7.70 -3.67 13.35
CA ALA A 121 -8.68 -4.71 13.72
C ALA A 121 -8.89 -5.82 12.67
N LYS A 122 -8.52 -5.56 11.41
CA LYS A 122 -8.59 -6.54 10.31
C LYS A 122 -7.30 -7.34 10.11
N LEU A 123 -6.19 -6.94 10.74
CA LEU A 123 -4.92 -7.65 10.65
C LEU A 123 -4.93 -8.84 11.61
N HIS A 124 -5.77 -9.83 11.30
CA HIS A 124 -6.09 -10.93 12.20
C HIS A 124 -4.89 -11.83 12.54
N SER A 125 -3.90 -11.87 11.64
CA SER A 125 -2.67 -12.66 11.79
C SER A 125 -1.49 -11.85 12.32
N LEU A 126 -1.67 -10.57 12.68
CA LEU A 126 -0.55 -9.70 13.04
C LEU A 126 0.10 -10.13 14.35
N GLU A 127 1.39 -10.45 14.28
CA GLU A 127 2.21 -10.87 15.43
C GLU A 127 3.15 -9.77 15.88
N THR A 128 3.69 -8.99 14.93
CA THR A 128 4.66 -7.93 15.20
C THR A 128 4.22 -6.62 14.60
N LEU A 129 4.10 -5.60 15.45
CA LEU A 129 3.85 -4.21 15.07
C LEU A 129 4.96 -3.32 15.63
N LEU A 130 5.70 -2.64 14.75
CA LEU A 130 6.76 -1.72 15.13
C LEU A 130 6.33 -0.27 14.88
N LEU A 131 6.35 0.54 15.93
CA LEU A 131 5.93 1.95 15.92
C LEU A 131 7.03 2.89 16.45
N ASP A 132 8.24 2.40 16.67
CA ASP A 132 9.35 3.19 17.21
C ASP A 132 9.64 4.43 16.34
N TYR A 133 10.17 5.48 16.96
CA TYR A 133 10.50 6.73 16.27
C TYR A 133 9.30 7.37 15.54
N ASN A 134 8.15 7.38 16.21
CA ASN A 134 6.96 8.15 15.82
C ASN A 134 6.65 9.22 16.88
N ASN A 135 5.60 10.02 16.65
CA ASN A 135 5.17 11.12 17.52
C ASN A 135 4.02 10.72 18.46
N LEU A 136 3.91 9.44 18.79
CA LEU A 136 2.85 8.91 19.64
C LEU A 136 3.05 9.40 21.07
N THR A 137 2.06 10.11 21.60
CA THR A 137 2.05 10.61 22.99
C THR A 137 1.36 9.64 23.96
N GLY A 138 0.69 8.62 23.43
CA GLY A 138 0.06 7.55 24.18
C GLY A 138 -0.64 6.58 23.23
N LEU A 139 -0.72 5.31 23.64
CA LEU A 139 -1.55 4.31 22.96
C LEU A 139 -2.85 4.17 23.74
N ARG A 140 -3.98 4.28 23.05
CA ARG A 140 -5.26 3.88 23.63
C ARG A 140 -5.36 2.35 23.58
N PRO A 141 -5.76 1.67 24.66
CA PRO A 141 -6.13 0.27 24.56
C PRO A 141 -7.31 0.15 23.58
N GLY A 142 -7.14 -0.72 22.58
CA GLY A 142 -8.18 -1.04 21.59
C GLY A 142 -9.27 -1.95 22.14
#